data_AF-A0A4Y2NYK9-F1
#
_entry.id   AF-A0A4Y2NYK9-F1
#
_cell.length_a   1.000
_cell.length_b   1.000
_cell.length_c   1.000
_cell.angle_alpha   90.00
_cell.angle_beta   90.00
_cell.angle_gamma   90.00
#
_symmetry.space_group_name_H-M   'P 1'
#
loop_
_entity.id
_entity.type
_entity.pdbx_description
1 polymer ?
#
loop_
_entity_poly.entity_id
_entity_poly.type
_entity_poly.pdbx_seq_one_letter_code
_entity_poly.pdbx_strand_id
1 'polypeptide(L)'
;MSYSSAASSFSQVITAFSNSSSLPKRLPSRNSLNLRKRWKLLGAIRYCETLRKLRRAIQNRRRGMLSVGIVLPHDNALPHTDAATQELMDQFGWEIFNHPP
;
A
#
# COMPACT_ATOMS: atom_id res chain seq x y z
N MET A 1 51.87 -28.00 -33.07
CA MET A 1 51.57 -27.49 -31.72
C MET A 1 51.59 -25.99 -31.79
N SER A 2 50.42 -25.32 -31.80
CA SER A 2 50.34 -23.86 -31.59
C SER A 2 49.00 -23.53 -30.96
N TYR A 3 49.04 -23.12 -29.71
CA TYR A 3 47.94 -22.74 -28.83
C TYR A 3 47.73 -21.22 -28.97
N SER A 4 46.54 -20.79 -29.40
CA SER A 4 46.14 -19.37 -29.41
C SER A 4 44.61 -19.31 -29.37
N SER A 5 43.91 -18.58 -28.51
CA SER A 5 44.21 -17.86 -27.28
C SER A 5 42.82 -17.63 -26.68
N ALA A 6 42.52 -18.25 -25.54
CA ALA A 6 41.24 -18.02 -24.87
C ALA A 6 41.27 -16.60 -24.30
N ALA A 7 40.57 -15.67 -24.96
CA ALA A 7 40.43 -14.29 -24.52
C ALA A 7 40.00 -14.27 -23.05
N SER A 8 40.93 -13.85 -22.19
CA SER A 8 40.83 -13.88 -20.74
C SER A 8 39.48 -13.33 -20.27
N SER A 9 38.78 -14.13 -19.45
CA SER A 9 37.47 -13.85 -18.84
C SER A 9 37.36 -12.42 -18.28
N PHE A 10 38.47 -11.87 -17.77
CA PHE A 10 38.51 -10.52 -17.23
C PHE A 10 38.36 -9.41 -18.29
N SER A 11 38.89 -9.58 -19.52
CA SER A 11 38.71 -8.56 -20.58
C SER A 11 37.25 -8.46 -21.04
N GLN A 12 36.51 -9.57 -21.01
CA GLN A 12 35.08 -9.58 -21.33
C GLN A 12 34.27 -8.84 -20.25
N VAL A 13 34.63 -9.01 -18.97
CA VAL A 13 33.99 -8.31 -17.85
C VAL A 13 34.25 -6.79 -17.88
N ILE A 14 35.49 -6.36 -18.16
CA ILE A 14 35.85 -4.94 -18.23
C ILE A 14 35.16 -4.25 -19.43
N THR A 15 35.05 -4.95 -20.56
CA THR A 15 34.35 -4.44 -21.75
C THR A 15 32.85 -4.32 -21.51
N ALA A 16 32.23 -5.29 -20.81
CA ALA A 16 30.82 -5.24 -20.44
C ALA A 16 30.48 -4.11 -19.45
N PHE A 17 31.40 -3.81 -18.51
CA PHE A 17 31.24 -2.70 -17.57
C PHE A 17 31.30 -1.33 -18.26
N SER A 18 32.21 -1.18 -19.24
CA SER A 18 32.41 0.09 -19.96
C SER A 18 31.27 0.42 -20.93
N ASN A 19 30.56 -0.58 -21.44
CA ASN A 19 29.40 -0.41 -22.33
C ASN A 19 28.08 -0.12 -21.57
N SER A 20 28.10 0.04 -20.25
CA SER A 20 26.93 0.46 -19.45
C SER A 20 26.70 1.97 -19.52
N SER A 21 26.62 2.51 -20.73
CA SER A 21 26.27 3.91 -21.00
C SER A 21 24.76 4.20 -20.92
N SER A 22 23.96 3.23 -20.49
CA SER A 22 22.51 3.36 -20.26
C SER A 22 22.10 3.36 -18.80
N LEU A 23 22.99 3.74 -17.87
CA LEU A 23 22.53 4.13 -16.54
C LEU A 23 21.83 5.50 -16.64
N PRO A 24 20.55 5.61 -16.23
CA PRO A 24 19.84 6.89 -16.29
C PRO A 24 20.57 7.91 -15.41
N LYS A 25 21.07 8.99 -16.02
CA LYS A 25 21.85 10.04 -15.35
C LYS A 25 21.07 10.86 -14.30
N ARG A 26 19.85 10.47 -13.93
CA ARG A 26 19.09 11.00 -12.79
C ARG A 26 18.14 9.93 -12.26
N LEU A 27 18.41 9.41 -11.06
CA LEU A 27 17.36 8.79 -10.24
C LEU A 27 16.41 9.92 -9.81
N PRO A 28 15.10 9.84 -10.11
CA PRO A 28 14.16 10.80 -9.54
C PRO A 28 14.23 10.68 -8.02
N SER A 29 14.18 11.81 -7.31
CA SER A 29 14.21 11.85 -5.84
C SER A 29 13.19 10.86 -5.26
N ARG A 30 13.70 9.69 -4.87
CA ARG A 30 12.93 8.45 -4.60
C ARG A 30 12.17 8.50 -3.28
N ASN A 31 12.33 9.57 -2.50
CA ASN A 31 12.04 9.54 -1.08
C ASN A 31 10.74 10.26 -0.71
N SER A 32 10.36 11.34 -1.40
CA SER A 32 9.18 12.16 -1.01
C SER A 32 7.83 11.51 -1.36
N LEU A 33 7.67 11.01 -2.60
CA LEU A 33 6.41 10.38 -3.03
C LEU A 33 6.18 9.03 -2.32
N ASN A 34 7.27 8.31 -2.01
CA ASN A 34 7.22 7.03 -1.31
C ASN A 34 6.80 7.20 0.15
N LEU A 35 7.33 8.23 0.84
CA LEU A 35 6.91 8.57 2.19
C LEU A 35 5.42 8.93 2.23
N ARG A 36 4.95 9.82 1.35
CA ARG A 36 3.54 10.22 1.31
C ARG A 36 2.61 9.02 1.09
N LYS A 37 2.95 8.12 0.15
CA LYS A 37 2.19 6.87 -0.07
C LYS A 37 2.21 5.96 1.15
N ARG A 38 3.38 5.83 1.81
CA ARG A 38 3.54 5.02 3.02
C ARG A 38 2.71 5.55 4.19
N TRP A 39 2.71 6.85 4.43
CA TRP A 39 1.89 7.47 5.49
C TRP A 39 0.40 7.29 5.25
N LYS A 40 -0.06 7.40 3.99
CA LYS A 40 -1.46 7.14 3.62
C LYS A 40 -1.87 5.69 3.91
N LEU A 41 -1.07 4.72 3.44
CA LEU A 41 -1.33 3.30 3.66
C LEU A 41 -1.37 2.95 5.15
N LEU A 42 -0.46 3.50 5.95
CA LEU A 42 -0.45 3.30 7.40
C LEU A 42 -1.72 3.86 8.07
N GLY A 43 -2.22 5.00 7.59
CA GLY A 43 -3.48 5.58 8.05
C GLY A 43 -4.68 4.66 7.80
N ALA A 44 -4.80 4.15 6.56
CA ALA A 44 -5.87 3.24 6.19
C ALA A 44 -5.81 1.91 6.95
N ILE A 45 -4.63 1.29 7.07
CA ILE A 45 -4.46 0.04 7.84
C ILE A 45 -4.90 0.23 9.30
N ARG A 46 -4.45 1.31 9.94
CA ARG A 46 -4.82 1.62 11.33
C ARG A 46 -6.32 1.87 11.49
N TYR A 47 -6.95 2.48 10.50
CA TYR A 47 -8.38 2.69 10.48
C TYR A 47 -9.15 1.37 10.36
N CYS A 48 -8.75 0.49 9.43
CA CYS A 48 -9.32 -0.85 9.28
C CYS A 48 -9.23 -1.70 10.58
N GLU A 49 -8.10 -1.62 11.30
CA GLU A 49 -7.97 -2.27 12.61
C GLU A 49 -8.96 -1.71 13.64
N THR A 50 -9.16 -0.40 13.64
CA THR A 50 -10.12 0.26 14.52
C THR A 50 -11.55 -0.20 14.23
N LEU A 51 -11.93 -0.30 12.96
CA LEU A 51 -13.24 -0.81 12.54
C LEU A 51 -13.48 -2.26 12.97
N ARG A 52 -12.47 -3.13 12.84
CA ARG A 52 -12.56 -4.53 13.31
C ARG A 52 -12.77 -4.61 14.83
N LYS A 53 -12.05 -3.78 15.59
CA LYS A 53 -12.23 -3.67 17.05
C LYS A 53 -13.61 -3.15 17.41
N LEU A 54 -14.10 -2.15 16.67
CA LEU A 54 -15.45 -1.59 16.84
C LEU A 54 -16.53 -2.65 16.60
N ARG A 55 -16.43 -3.42 15.51
CA ARG A 55 -17.37 -4.52 15.22
C ARG A 55 -17.43 -5.51 16.38
N ARG A 56 -16.27 -5.91 16.91
CA ARG A 56 -16.20 -6.81 18.08
C ARG A 56 -16.80 -6.19 19.34
N ALA A 57 -16.55 -4.91 19.59
CA ALA A 57 -17.11 -4.19 20.73
C ALA A 57 -18.65 -4.10 20.65
N ILE A 58 -19.19 -3.85 19.45
CA ILE A 58 -20.64 -3.82 19.21
C ILE A 58 -21.23 -5.21 19.42
N GLN A 59 -20.61 -6.27 18.87
CA GLN A 59 -21.04 -7.66 19.11
C GLN A 59 -21.14 -7.99 20.59
N ASN A 60 -20.11 -7.61 21.37
CA ASN A 60 -20.02 -7.94 22.78
C ASN A 60 -21.03 -7.14 23.62
N ARG A 61 -21.15 -5.84 23.37
CA ARG A 61 -21.96 -4.91 24.19
C ARG A 61 -23.41 -4.82 23.75
N ARG A 62 -23.72 -5.11 22.48
CA ARG A 62 -25.03 -4.93 21.86
C ARG A 62 -25.42 -6.16 21.05
N ARG A 63 -25.60 -7.28 21.75
CA ARG A 63 -26.02 -8.56 21.17
C ARG A 63 -27.31 -8.37 20.36
N GLY A 64 -27.31 -8.80 19.09
CA GLY A 64 -28.46 -8.67 18.19
C GLY A 64 -28.47 -7.42 17.30
N MET A 65 -27.61 -6.42 17.51
CA MET A 65 -27.60 -5.22 16.64
C MET A 65 -26.93 -5.42 15.28
N LEU A 66 -26.07 -6.43 15.12
CA LEU A 66 -25.41 -6.66 13.84
C LEU A 66 -26.35 -7.14 12.72
N SER A 67 -27.56 -7.61 13.05
CA SER A 67 -28.53 -8.09 12.05
C SER A 67 -29.36 -6.97 11.42
N VAL A 68 -29.35 -5.76 12.01
CA VAL A 68 -30.18 -4.63 11.57
C VAL A 68 -29.42 -3.68 10.63
N GLY A 69 -28.15 -3.96 10.36
CA GLY A 69 -27.26 -3.02 9.69
C GLY A 69 -26.79 -1.91 10.65
N ILE A 70 -25.58 -1.40 10.43
CA ILE A 70 -25.03 -0.30 11.22
C ILE A 70 -24.80 0.86 10.27
N VAL A 71 -25.42 2.00 10.59
CA VAL A 71 -25.12 3.28 9.93
C VAL A 71 -24.01 3.96 10.72
N LEU A 72 -22.84 4.15 10.09
CA LEU A 72 -21.71 4.82 10.71
C LEU A 72 -21.63 6.28 10.23
N PRO A 73 -21.88 7.28 11.10
CA PRO A 73 -21.58 8.68 10.79
C PRO A 73 -20.07 8.89 10.85
N HIS A 74 -19.52 9.43 9.78
CA HIS A 74 -18.10 9.31 9.50
C HIS A 74 -17.63 10.48 8.61
N ASP A 75 -16.40 10.99 8.81
CA ASP A 75 -15.84 12.20 8.18
C ASP A 75 -14.98 11.91 6.93
N ASN A 76 -14.94 12.80 5.92
CA ASN A 76 -14.41 12.55 4.57
C ASN A 76 -12.86 12.54 4.53
N ALA A 77 -12.21 12.25 5.65
CA ALA A 77 -10.78 12.18 5.73
C ALA A 77 -10.24 11.05 4.82
N LEU A 78 -9.09 11.34 4.22
CA LEU A 78 -8.42 10.49 3.23
C LEU A 78 -8.27 8.99 3.58
N PRO A 79 -7.94 8.56 4.81
CA PRO A 79 -7.81 7.13 5.13
C PRO A 79 -9.14 6.37 5.06
N HIS A 80 -10.24 7.10 5.05
CA HIS A 80 -11.57 6.53 5.08
C HIS A 80 -12.16 6.32 3.69
N THR A 81 -11.70 7.12 2.72
CA THR A 81 -12.00 6.94 1.29
C THR A 81 -11.04 5.94 0.62
N ASP A 82 -10.13 5.32 1.38
CA ASP A 82 -9.27 4.27 0.84
C ASP A 82 -10.10 3.05 0.44
N ALA A 83 -9.77 2.43 -0.70
CA ALA A 83 -10.48 1.28 -1.23
C ALA A 83 -10.51 0.11 -0.22
N ALA A 84 -9.42 -0.08 0.54
CA ALA A 84 -9.35 -1.09 1.58
C ALA A 84 -10.35 -0.87 2.73
N THR A 85 -10.68 0.39 3.01
CA THR A 85 -11.67 0.75 4.03
C THR A 85 -13.09 0.50 3.51
N GLN A 86 -13.37 0.91 2.27
CA GLN A 86 -14.69 0.72 1.65
C GLN A 86 -15.03 -0.78 1.53
N GLU A 87 -14.09 -1.59 1.03
CA GLU A 87 -14.28 -3.04 0.93
C GLU A 87 -14.56 -3.68 2.30
N LEU A 88 -13.89 -3.20 3.36
CA LEU A 88 -14.12 -3.69 4.71
C LEU A 88 -15.53 -3.31 5.23
N MET A 89 -16.03 -2.11 4.90
CA MET A 89 -17.37 -1.69 5.28
C MET A 89 -18.45 -2.48 4.54
N ASP A 90 -18.23 -2.79 3.26
CA ASP A 90 -19.10 -3.65 2.47
C ASP A 90 -19.15 -5.08 3.04
N GLN A 91 -17.99 -5.65 3.40
CA GLN A 91 -17.91 -6.94 4.09
C GLN A 91 -18.65 -6.96 5.44
N PHE A 92 -18.81 -5.79 6.07
CA PHE A 92 -19.50 -5.66 7.34
C PHE A 92 -21.00 -5.43 7.16
N GLY A 93 -21.46 -5.10 5.94
CA GLY A 93 -22.83 -4.67 5.66
C GLY A 93 -23.16 -3.37 6.38
N TRP A 94 -22.20 -2.46 6.50
CA TRP A 94 -22.39 -1.17 7.17
C TRP A 94 -22.70 -0.09 6.14
N GLU A 95 -23.75 0.69 6.40
CA GLU A 95 -24.10 1.83 5.55
C GLU A 95 -23.29 3.06 5.98
N ILE A 96 -22.71 3.74 4.98
CA ILE A 96 -21.93 4.96 5.20
C ILE A 96 -22.87 6.15 5.13
N PHE A 97 -22.93 6.94 6.20
CA PHE A 97 -23.67 8.18 6.19
C PHE A 97 -22.80 9.29 5.57
N ASN A 98 -23.13 9.68 4.33
CA ASN A 98 -22.43 10.75 3.64
C ASN A 98 -22.71 12.10 4.31
N HIS A 99 -21.64 12.84 4.60
CA HIS A 99 -21.69 14.20 5.13
C HIS A 99 -21.03 15.16 4.12
N PRO A 100 -21.51 16.40 4.03
CA PRO A 100 -20.84 17.43 3.24
C PRO A 100 -19.49 17.80 3.89
N PRO A 101 -18.49 18.19 3.08
CA PRO A 101 -17.16 18.58 3.56
C PRO A 101 -17.15 19.91 4.31
#